data_AF-A0A7V2WT82-F1
#
_entry.id   AF-A0A7V2WT82-F1
#
_cell.length_a   1.000
_cell.length_b   1.000
_cell.length_c   1.000
_cell.angle_alpha   90.00
_cell.angle_beta   90.00
_cell.angle_gamma   90.00
#
_symmetry.space_group_name_H-M   'P 1'
#
loop_
_entity.id
_entity.type
_entity.pdbx_description
1 polymer ?
#
loop_
_entity_poly.entity_id
_entity_poly.type
_entity_poly.pdbx_seq_one_letter_code
_entity_poly.pdbx_strand_id
1 'polypeptide(L)'
;QRYCRYGEARFGGEVHYIRPCFFKEGTPEFDLWKRAMEEAEAAYLSLLKTSSPQAARTVLPNSCKTEIMVNATLSEWAHILRLRTSPAADPSMREIMLMLLPQMVKRFPKVFGPIEEALELSR
;
A
#
# COMPACT_ATOMS: atom_id res chain seq x y z
N GLN A 1 -6.67 -7.52 8.43
CA GLN A 1 -6.48 -7.15 9.85
C GLN A 1 -7.12 -8.08 10.89
N ARG A 2 -8.18 -8.87 10.62
CA ARG A 2 -8.86 -9.69 11.66
C ARG A 2 -7.96 -10.66 12.46
N TYR A 3 -6.80 -11.03 11.91
CA TYR A 3 -5.84 -11.96 12.49
C TYR A 3 -4.45 -11.34 12.73
N CYS A 4 -4.26 -10.06 12.40
CA CYS A 4 -3.03 -9.35 12.73
C CYS A 4 -3.14 -8.88 14.18
N ARG A 5 -2.42 -9.53 15.09
CA ARG A 5 -2.36 -9.16 16.49
C ARG A 5 -1.28 -8.10 16.67
N TYR A 6 -1.64 -6.84 16.54
CA TYR A 6 -0.73 -5.74 16.79
C TYR A 6 -0.30 -5.67 18.27
N GLY A 7 -1.04 -6.29 19.20
CA GLY A 7 -0.76 -6.24 20.65
C GLY A 7 0.06 -7.38 21.27
N GLU A 8 0.56 -8.35 20.48
CA GLU A 8 1.46 -9.39 21.04
C GLU A 8 2.92 -8.95 20.90
N ALA A 9 3.64 -8.91 22.03
CA ALA A 9 5.00 -8.41 22.21
C ALA A 9 6.09 -8.98 21.28
N ARG A 10 5.76 -9.92 20.38
CA ARG A 10 6.68 -10.41 19.34
C ARG A 10 6.85 -9.44 18.17
N PHE A 11 5.96 -8.46 17.99
CA PHE A 11 6.04 -7.47 16.90
C PHE A 11 5.73 -6.04 17.36
N GLY A 12 6.31 -5.62 18.49
CA GLY A 12 6.43 -4.20 18.83
C GLY A 12 5.17 -3.46 19.28
N GLY A 13 3.95 -4.02 19.21
CA GLY A 13 2.76 -3.30 19.69
C GLY A 13 2.17 -2.29 18.70
N GLU A 14 2.91 -1.97 17.63
CA GLU A 14 2.70 -0.79 16.79
C GLU A 14 1.94 -1.11 15.50
N VAL A 15 1.04 -0.20 15.12
CA VAL A 15 0.34 -0.24 13.83
C VAL A 15 1.22 0.43 12.79
N HIS A 16 1.67 -0.34 11.79
CA HIS A 16 2.41 0.24 10.67
C HIS A 16 1.48 0.91 9.67
N TYR A 17 1.85 2.12 9.25
CA TYR A 17 1.16 2.90 8.25
C TYR A 17 2.03 3.10 7.00
N ILE A 18 1.40 3.12 5.83
CA ILE A 18 2.02 3.48 4.56
C ILE A 18 1.84 4.97 4.35
N ARG A 19 2.97 5.67 4.23
CA ARG A 19 3.00 7.09 3.90
C ARG A 19 2.39 7.33 2.51
N PRO A 20 1.47 8.30 2.35
CA PRO A 20 0.97 8.71 1.05
C PRO A 20 2.10 9.30 0.18
N CYS A 21 2.17 8.89 -1.09
CA CYS A 21 3.20 9.38 -2.03
C CYS A 21 3.00 10.86 -2.47
N PHE A 22 1.85 11.46 -2.14
CA PHE A 22 1.48 12.83 -2.54
C PHE A 22 1.62 13.87 -1.42
N PHE A 23 1.78 13.47 -0.16
CA PHE A 23 2.07 14.38 0.95
C PHE A 23 3.57 14.36 1.24
N LYS A 24 4.24 15.49 1.00
CA LYS A 24 5.68 15.62 1.25
C LYS A 24 5.93 15.85 2.74
N GLU A 25 7.00 15.25 3.25
CA GLU A 25 7.40 15.45 4.63
C GLU A 25 7.73 16.92 4.90
N GLY A 26 7.31 17.41 6.07
CA GLY A 26 7.42 18.82 6.44
C GLY A 26 6.34 19.73 5.86
N THR A 27 5.33 19.20 5.16
CA THR A 27 4.16 20.00 4.76
C THR A 27 3.03 19.88 5.80
N PRO A 28 2.14 20.88 5.89
CA PRO A 28 0.99 20.83 6.80
C PRO A 28 0.08 19.61 6.56
N GLU A 29 -0.07 19.16 5.32
CA GLU A 29 -0.85 17.99 4.96
C GLU A 29 -0.23 16.70 5.50
N PHE A 30 1.10 16.57 5.43
CA PHE A 30 1.80 15.44 6.01
C PHE A 30 1.67 15.42 7.54
N ASP A 31 1.82 16.57 8.18
CA ASP A 31 1.67 16.69 9.63
C ASP A 31 0.23 16.42 10.09
N LEU A 32 -0.76 16.79 9.29
CA LEU A 32 -2.15 16.45 9.53
C LEU A 32 -2.39 14.94 9.40
N TRP A 33 -1.88 14.33 8.32
CA TRP A 33 -1.97 12.88 8.11
C TRP A 33 -1.29 12.11 9.26
N LYS A 34 -0.07 12.51 9.64
CA LYS A 34 0.71 11.87 10.71
C LYS A 34 -0.06 11.88 12.04
N ARG A 35 -0.58 13.04 12.46
CA ARG A 35 -1.40 13.17 13.67
C ARG A 35 -2.63 12.27 13.62
N ALA A 36 -3.32 12.22 12.49
CA ALA A 36 -4.48 11.34 12.33
C ALA A 36 -4.12 9.84 12.46
N MET A 37 -2.93 9.42 12.03
CA MET A 37 -2.47 8.05 12.22
C MET A 37 -2.17 7.75 13.70
N GLU A 38 -1.48 8.66 14.39
CA GLU A 38 -1.15 8.55 15.82
C GLU A 38 -2.42 8.50 16.69
N GLU A 39 -3.41 9.35 16.39
CA GLU A 39 -4.71 9.35 17.07
C GLU A 39 -5.49 8.05 16.84
N ALA A 40 -5.51 7.54 15.61
CA ALA A 40 -6.17 6.28 15.28
C ALA A 40 -5.51 5.08 15.99
N GLU A 41 -4.18 5.07 16.09
CA GLU A 41 -3.43 4.06 16.84
C GLU A 41 -3.79 4.10 18.34
N ALA A 42 -3.75 5.28 18.95
CA ALA A 42 -4.10 5.45 20.37
C ALA A 42 -5.54 5.02 20.66
N ALA A 43 -6.49 5.35 19.77
CA ALA A 43 -7.88 4.92 19.87
C ALA A 43 -8.01 3.40 19.73
N TYR A 44 -7.31 2.80 18.76
CA TYR A 44 -7.29 1.35 18.56
C TYR A 44 -6.78 0.61 19.80
N LEU A 45 -5.64 1.03 20.35
CA LEU A 45 -5.06 0.43 21.56
C LEU A 45 -5.97 0.60 22.78
N SER A 46 -6.70 1.72 22.88
CA SER A 46 -7.67 1.95 23.94
C SER A 46 -8.89 1.02 23.82
N LEU A 47 -9.42 0.84 22.59
CA LEU A 47 -10.54 -0.07 22.33
C LEU A 47 -10.17 -1.54 22.56
N LEU A 48 -8.92 -1.93 22.32
CA LEU A 48 -8.46 -3.30 22.60
C LEU A 48 -8.56 -3.69 24.08
N LYS A 49 -8.62 -2.72 25.01
CA LYS A 49 -8.77 -2.99 26.45
C LYS A 49 -10.18 -3.52 26.80
N THR A 50 -11.18 -3.22 25.99
CA THR A 50 -12.60 -3.51 26.29
C THR A 50 -13.34 -4.22 25.16
N SER A 51 -12.75 -4.31 23.96
CA SER A 51 -13.40 -4.81 22.75
C SER A 51 -12.52 -5.85 22.04
N SER A 52 -13.15 -6.69 21.22
CA SER A 52 -12.41 -7.63 20.37
C SER A 52 -11.57 -6.88 19.32
N PRO A 53 -10.43 -7.45 18.86
CA PRO A 53 -9.64 -6.84 17.78
C PRO A 53 -10.45 -6.59 16.49
N GLN A 54 -11.48 -7.40 16.22
CA GLN A 54 -12.34 -7.22 15.04
C GLN A 54 -13.25 -6.01 15.16
N ALA A 55 -13.65 -5.63 16.38
CA ALA A 55 -14.43 -4.42 16.65
C ALA A 55 -13.50 -3.21 16.76
N ALA A 56 -12.41 -3.30 17.52
CA ALA A 56 -11.47 -2.20 17.74
C ALA A 56 -10.90 -1.65 16.42
N ARG A 57 -10.64 -2.51 15.42
CA ARG A 57 -10.07 -2.11 14.12
C ARG A 57 -10.96 -1.18 13.29
N THR A 58 -12.22 -0.92 13.68
CA THR A 58 -13.10 0.00 12.92
C THR A 58 -12.57 1.42 12.87
N VAL A 59 -11.70 1.79 13.82
CA VAL A 59 -11.02 3.09 13.86
C VAL A 59 -9.74 3.13 13.01
N LEU A 60 -9.25 1.98 12.52
CA LEU A 60 -8.01 1.92 11.77
C LEU A 60 -8.20 2.48 10.35
N PRO A 61 -7.32 3.40 9.90
CA PRO A 61 -7.46 4.07 8.62
C PRO A 61 -6.98 3.21 7.44
N ASN A 62 -7.30 3.65 6.22
CA ASN A 62 -6.84 3.01 4.98
C ASN A 62 -5.32 2.99 4.82
N SER A 63 -4.60 3.88 5.51
CA SER A 63 -3.13 3.91 5.49
C SER A 63 -2.50 2.72 6.22
N CYS A 64 -3.26 1.88 6.94
CA CYS A 64 -2.67 0.70 7.57
C CYS A 64 -2.00 -0.21 6.54
N LYS A 65 -0.74 -0.58 6.83
CA LYS A 65 0.02 -1.50 6.00
C LYS A 65 -0.67 -2.86 5.91
N THR A 66 -0.78 -3.35 4.69
CA THR A 66 -1.25 -4.71 4.39
C THR A 66 -0.20 -5.45 3.57
N GLU A 67 -0.09 -6.75 3.79
CA GLU A 67 0.69 -7.64 2.95
C GLU A 67 -0.25 -8.54 2.18
N ILE A 68 0.03 -8.72 0.90
CA ILE A 68 -0.73 -9.61 0.03
C ILE A 68 0.26 -10.40 -0.82
N MET A 69 -0.07 -11.66 -1.08
CA MET A 69 0.57 -12.46 -2.10
C MET A 69 -0.39 -12.57 -3.27
N VAL A 70 0.08 -12.17 -4.46
CA VAL A 70 -0.72 -12.18 -5.68
C VAL A 70 -0.13 -13.21 -6.63
N ASN A 71 -0.95 -14.17 -7.03
CA ASN A 71 -0.61 -15.15 -8.07
C ASN A 71 -1.51 -14.90 -9.27
N ALA A 72 -0.91 -14.78 -10.44
CA ALA A 72 -1.61 -14.58 -11.70
C ALA A 72 -0.76 -15.10 -12.85
N THR A 73 -1.40 -15.42 -13.98
CA THR A 73 -0.73 -15.78 -15.23
C THR A 73 0.03 -14.58 -15.80
N LEU A 74 0.96 -14.82 -16.74
CA LEU A 74 1.69 -13.73 -17.40
C LEU A 74 0.77 -12.76 -18.14
N SER A 75 -0.30 -13.26 -18.76
CA SER A 75 -1.31 -12.45 -19.46
C SER A 75 -2.09 -11.56 -18.50
N GLU A 76 -2.48 -12.08 -17.34
CA GLU A 76 -3.16 -11.30 -16.30
C GLU A 76 -2.21 -10.25 -15.69
N TRP A 77 -0.95 -10.60 -15.44
CA TRP A 77 0.06 -9.63 -15.01
C TRP A 77 0.26 -8.51 -16.03
N ALA A 78 0.28 -8.85 -17.33
CA ALA A 78 0.37 -7.85 -18.39
C ALA A 78 -0.84 -6.91 -18.38
N HIS A 79 -2.04 -7.46 -18.17
CA HIS A 79 -3.27 -6.65 -18.03
C HIS A 79 -3.23 -5.74 -16.79
N ILE A 80 -2.85 -6.29 -15.63
CA ILE A 80 -2.72 -5.54 -14.36
C ILE A 80 -1.74 -4.38 -14.55
N LEU A 81 -0.54 -4.65 -15.09
CA LEU A 81 0.47 -3.63 -15.29
C LEU A 81 -0.03 -2.51 -16.20
N ARG A 82 -0.65 -2.82 -17.35
CA ARG A 82 -1.23 -1.80 -18.25
C ARG A 82 -2.23 -0.88 -17.55
N LEU A 83 -3.11 -1.44 -16.72
CA LEU A 83 -4.09 -0.63 -15.99
C LEU A 83 -3.44 0.21 -14.89
N ARG A 84 -2.52 -0.39 -14.12
CA ARG A 84 -2.03 0.19 -12.88
C ARG A 84 -0.78 1.05 -13.02
N THR A 85 -0.07 1.01 -14.16
CA THR A 85 1.02 1.95 -14.47
C THR A 85 0.53 3.20 -15.21
N SER A 86 -0.73 3.21 -15.67
CA SER A 86 -1.33 4.33 -16.40
C SER A 86 -1.33 5.63 -15.59
N PRO A 87 -1.26 6.81 -16.22
CA PRO A 87 -1.30 8.09 -15.51
C PRO A 87 -2.58 8.33 -14.69
N ALA A 88 -3.70 7.71 -15.08
CA ALA A 88 -4.98 7.81 -14.39
C ALA A 88 -5.13 6.83 -13.21
N ALA A 89 -4.16 5.93 -13.00
CA ALA A 89 -4.18 5.02 -11.87
C ALA A 89 -3.97 5.79 -10.54
N ASP A 90 -4.50 5.24 -9.46
CA ASP A 90 -4.22 5.74 -8.11
C ASP A 90 -2.70 5.91 -7.90
N PRO A 91 -2.22 7.06 -7.40
CA PRO A 91 -0.78 7.34 -7.29
C PRO A 91 0.01 6.29 -6.50
N SER A 92 -0.55 5.76 -5.41
CA SER A 92 0.14 4.80 -4.54
C SER A 92 0.22 3.43 -5.22
N MET A 93 -0.86 3.02 -5.89
CA MET A 93 -0.86 1.80 -6.69
C MET A 93 0.11 1.89 -7.87
N ARG A 94 0.17 3.06 -8.51
CA ARG A 94 1.06 3.34 -9.64
C ARG A 94 2.52 3.29 -9.24
N GLU A 95 2.87 3.87 -8.09
CA GLU A 95 4.22 3.81 -7.51
C GLU A 95 4.72 2.36 -7.38
N ILE A 96 3.94 1.50 -6.72
CA ILE A 96 4.31 0.09 -6.52
C ILE A 96 4.43 -0.66 -7.85
N MET A 97 3.52 -0.41 -8.80
CA MET A 97 3.52 -1.11 -10.08
C MET A 97 4.67 -0.67 -11.00
N LEU A 98 5.06 0.61 -10.94
CA LEU A 98 6.25 1.10 -11.64
C LEU A 98 7.55 0.56 -11.04
N MET A 99 7.59 0.26 -9.73
CA MET A 99 8.72 -0.46 -9.12
C MET A 99 8.80 -1.93 -9.57
N LEU A 100 7.64 -2.57 -9.79
CA LEU A 100 7.55 -3.97 -10.21
C LEU A 100 7.89 -4.16 -11.70
N LEU A 101 7.44 -3.27 -12.58
CA LEU A 101 7.54 -3.43 -14.03
C LEU A 101 8.97 -3.75 -14.53
N PRO A 102 10.05 -3.06 -14.11
CA PRO A 102 11.41 -3.37 -14.57
C PRO A 102 11.85 -4.79 -14.20
N GLN A 103 11.40 -5.32 -13.06
CA GLN A 103 11.69 -6.69 -12.65
C GLN A 103 10.97 -7.70 -13.56
N MET A 104 9.74 -7.38 -13.98
CA MET A 104 8.96 -8.20 -14.90
C MET A 104 9.55 -8.17 -16.31
N VAL A 105 9.98 -7.00 -16.80
CA VAL A 105 10.71 -6.85 -18.08
C VAL A 105 11.99 -7.66 -18.06
N LYS A 106 12.80 -7.56 -17.00
CA LYS A 106 14.03 -8.33 -16.86
C LYS A 106 13.78 -9.84 -16.92
N ARG A 107 12.69 -10.32 -16.32
CA ARG A 107 12.36 -11.75 -16.26
C ARG A 107 11.71 -12.27 -17.54
N PHE A 108 10.82 -11.49 -18.15
CA PHE A 108 10.04 -11.88 -19.33
C PHE A 108 9.94 -10.73 -20.34
N PRO A 109 11.06 -10.38 -20.99
CA PRO A 109 11.17 -9.15 -21.80
C PRO A 109 10.17 -9.13 -22.97
N LYS A 110 9.90 -10.27 -23.60
CA LYS A 110 8.93 -10.36 -24.71
C LYS A 110 7.49 -10.04 -24.31
N VAL A 111 7.13 -10.24 -23.04
CA VAL A 111 5.76 -10.01 -22.55
C VAL A 111 5.59 -8.58 -22.04
N PHE A 112 6.58 -8.07 -21.30
CA PHE A 112 6.45 -6.79 -20.58
C PHE A 112 7.22 -5.62 -21.21
N GLY A 113 8.22 -5.88 -22.07
CA GLY A 113 8.96 -4.82 -22.78
C GLY A 113 8.05 -3.86 -23.54
N PRO A 114 7.07 -4.33 -24.32
CA PRO A 114 6.13 -3.45 -25.00
C PRO A 114 5.28 -2.56 -24.07
N ILE A 115 5.12 -2.93 -22.79
CA ILE A 115 4.41 -2.10 -21.80
C ILE A 115 5.32 -0.98 -21.30
N GLU A 116 6.60 -1.29 -21.03
CA GLU A 116 7.59 -0.28 -20.62
C GLU A 116 7.82 0.75 -21.73
N GLU A 117 8.03 0.31 -22.97
CA GLU A 117 8.18 1.18 -24.14
C GLU A 117 6.98 2.12 -24.33
N ALA A 118 5.75 1.58 -24.21
CA ALA A 118 4.53 2.39 -24.34
C ALA A 118 4.41 3.47 -23.25
N LEU A 119 4.92 3.21 -22.04
CA LEU A 119 4.93 4.19 -20.96
C LEU A 119 5.97 5.28 -21.19
N GLU A 120 7.14 4.94 -21.74
CA GLU A 120 8.18 5.92 -22.08
C GLU A 120 7.73 6.88 -23.17
N LEU A 121 7.02 6.39 -24.18
CA LEU A 121 6.44 7.23 -25.24
C LEU A 121 5.31 8.16 -24.74
N SER A 122 4.74 7.87 -23.57
CA SER A 122 3.65 8.64 -22.97
C SER A 122 4.12 9.68 -21.95
N ARG A 123 5.44 9.82 -21.74
CA ARG A 123 6.07 10.82 -20.86
C ARG A 123 6.40 12.10 -21.63
#